data_AF-A0A822ABB1-F1
#
_entry.id   AF-A0A822ABB1-F1
#
_cell.length_a   1.000
_cell.length_b   1.000
_cell.length_c   1.000
_cell.angle_alpha   90.00
_cell.angle_beta   90.00
_cell.angle_gamma   90.00
#
_symmetry.space_group_name_H-M   'P 1'
#
loop_
_entity.id
_entity.type
_entity.pdbx_description
1 polymer ?
#
loop_
_entity_poly.entity_id
_entity_poly.type
_entity_poly.pdbx_seq_one_letter_code
_entity_poly.pdbx_strand_id
1 'polypeptide(L)'
;MDLNEQGILLPAPLRVFDCSANEIISFKLIRSEKDLNEKNEFGPEFTHQIFGENERIFGYKNLKVDIYCLSSSLNFYLNIDYDEKINPKKYNQFKVIKI
;
A
#
# COMPACT_ATOMS: atom_id res chain seq x y z
N MET A 1 -4.70 -16.04 -0.93
CA MET A 1 -4.87 -16.22 -2.39
C MET A 1 -4.99 -14.82 -2.98
N ASP A 2 -4.12 -14.48 -3.94
CA ASP A 2 -4.03 -13.13 -4.52
C ASP A 2 -5.19 -12.94 -5.53
N LEU A 3 -6.31 -12.45 -5.02
CA LEU A 3 -7.54 -12.20 -5.76
C LEU A 3 -7.57 -10.71 -6.14
N ASN A 4 -8.02 -10.40 -7.35
CA ASN A 4 -8.36 -9.02 -7.70
C ASN A 4 -9.68 -8.59 -7.00
N GLU A 5 -10.05 -7.33 -7.14
CA GLU A 5 -11.27 -6.74 -6.54
C GLU A 5 -12.58 -7.47 -6.88
N GLN A 6 -12.58 -8.37 -7.87
CA GLN A 6 -13.73 -9.17 -8.32
C GLN A 6 -13.67 -10.65 -7.87
N GLY A 7 -12.74 -11.01 -6.98
CA GLY A 7 -12.59 -12.39 -6.51
C GLY A 7 -12.01 -13.35 -7.55
N ILE A 8 -11.36 -12.83 -8.60
CA ILE A 8 -10.70 -13.64 -9.64
C ILE A 8 -9.21 -13.75 -9.30
N LEU A 9 -8.66 -14.97 -9.41
CA LEU A 9 -7.23 -15.23 -9.23
C LEU A 9 -6.40 -14.38 -10.20
N LEU A 10 -5.48 -13.58 -9.65
CA LEU A 10 -4.53 -12.82 -10.47
C LEU A 10 -3.59 -13.78 -11.20
N PRO A 11 -3.31 -13.56 -12.50
CA PRO A 11 -2.34 -14.34 -13.23
C PRO A 11 -0.95 -14.17 -12.58
N ALA A 12 -0.15 -15.24 -12.56
CA ALA A 12 1.14 -15.29 -11.86
C ALA A 12 2.04 -14.04 -12.03
N PRO A 13 2.21 -13.46 -13.23
CA PRO A 13 3.07 -12.27 -13.39
C PRO A 13 2.49 -10.97 -12.80
N LEU A 14 1.19 -10.91 -12.49
CA LEU A 14 0.55 -9.73 -11.90
C LEU A 14 0.51 -9.76 -10.37
N ARG A 15 0.72 -10.92 -9.74
CA ARG A 15 0.65 -11.08 -8.28
C ARG A 15 1.69 -10.24 -7.54
N VAL A 16 2.83 -9.96 -8.18
CA VAL A 16 3.88 -9.10 -7.60
C VAL A 16 3.45 -7.64 -7.43
N PHE A 17 2.34 -7.23 -8.04
CA PHE A 17 1.77 -5.88 -7.93
C PHE A 17 0.60 -5.81 -6.95
N ASP A 18 0.29 -6.90 -6.26
CA ASP A 18 -0.82 -7.02 -5.32
C ASP A 18 -0.26 -7.11 -3.90
N CYS A 19 -0.76 -6.27 -2.99
CA CYS A 19 -0.27 -6.19 -1.62
C CYS A 19 -1.39 -5.88 -0.63
N SER A 20 -1.22 -6.33 0.63
CA SER A 20 -2.13 -6.01 1.72
C SER A 20 -1.88 -4.58 2.20
N ALA A 21 -2.92 -3.74 2.21
CA ALA A 21 -2.83 -2.37 2.69
C ALA A 21 -2.43 -2.31 4.17
N ASN A 22 -2.92 -3.24 5.00
CA ASN A 22 -2.61 -3.28 6.44
C ASN A 22 -1.13 -3.59 6.70
N GLU A 23 -0.45 -4.28 5.78
CA GLU A 23 0.96 -4.67 5.93
C GLU A 23 1.93 -3.62 5.41
N ILE A 24 1.54 -2.85 4.38
CA ILE A 24 2.41 -1.89 3.70
C ILE A 24 2.32 -0.46 4.26
N ILE A 25 1.23 -0.15 4.98
CA ILE A 25 1.02 1.17 5.58
C ILE A 25 1.62 1.18 6.99
N SER A 26 2.56 2.09 7.23
CA SER A 26 3.14 2.35 8.53
C SER A 26 2.77 3.76 9.00
N PHE A 27 2.47 3.90 10.28
CA PHE A 27 2.29 5.17 10.97
C PHE A 27 3.42 5.37 11.96
N LYS A 28 3.86 6.62 12.10
CA LYS A 28 4.81 7.01 13.14
C LYS A 28 4.41 8.34 13.77
N LEU A 29 4.39 8.37 15.10
CA LEU A 29 4.15 9.60 15.86
C LEU A 29 5.49 10.25 16.21
N ILE A 30 5.72 11.45 15.69
CA ILE A 30 6.98 12.18 15.84
C ILE A 30 6.81 13.27 16.91
N ARG A 31 7.62 13.22 17.96
CA ARG A 31 7.73 14.23 19.03
C ARG A 31 9.04 14.99 18.94
N SER A 32 10.08 14.32 18.46
CA SER A 32 11.41 14.88 18.26
C SER A 32 12.10 14.21 17.08
N GLU A 33 13.19 14.77 16.61
CA GLU A 33 13.98 14.19 15.51
C GLU A 33 14.52 12.78 15.81
N LYS A 34 14.67 12.43 17.09
CA LYS A 34 15.13 11.08 17.48
C LYS A 34 14.16 10.00 17.03
N ASP A 35 12.85 10.29 17.06
CA ASP A 35 11.80 9.33 16.72
C ASP A 35 11.89 8.88 15.25
N LEU A 36 12.50 9.68 14.36
CA LEU A 36 12.70 9.32 12.95
C LEU A 36 13.53 8.03 12.80
N ASN A 37 14.50 7.82 13.70
CA ASN A 37 15.40 6.67 13.68
C ASN A 37 14.93 5.52 14.59
N GLU A 38 13.89 5.74 15.39
CA GLU A 38 13.33 4.72 16.27
C GLU A 38 12.39 3.78 15.51
N LYS A 39 12.33 2.52 15.95
CA LYS A 39 11.45 1.48 15.40
C LYS A 39 10.10 1.45 16.12
N ASN A 40 9.50 2.62 16.33
CA ASN A 40 8.23 2.81 17.04
C ASN A 40 7.04 3.02 16.07
N GLU A 41 7.15 2.49 14.86
CA GLU A 41 6.09 2.49 13.85
C GLU A 41 5.01 1.43 14.13
N PHE A 42 3.78 1.71 13.70
CA PHE A 42 2.63 0.81 13.84
C PHE A 42 1.79 0.81 12.56
N GLY A 43 1.17 -0.32 12.23
CA GLY A 43 0.25 -0.44 11.11
C GLY A 43 -1.19 -0.16 11.50
N PRO A 44 -2.09 0.11 10.53
CA PRO A 44 -3.52 0.12 10.76
C PRO A 44 -4.05 -1.30 10.99
N GLU A 45 -5.06 -1.43 11.84
CA GLU A 45 -5.77 -2.71 12.02
C GLU A 45 -6.78 -2.97 10.89
N PHE A 46 -7.36 -1.89 10.36
CA PHE A 46 -8.37 -1.93 9.31
C PHE A 46 -8.13 -0.82 8.29
N THR A 47 -8.26 -1.15 7.01
CA THR A 47 -8.13 -0.20 5.90
C THR A 47 -9.23 -0.34 4.85
N HIS A 48 -10.24 -1.19 5.09
CA HIS A 48 -11.34 -1.46 4.17
C HIS A 48 -12.16 -0.23 3.79
N GLN A 49 -12.21 0.77 4.67
CA GLN A 49 -12.89 2.04 4.38
C GLN A 49 -12.26 2.79 3.20
N ILE A 50 -10.97 2.55 2.94
CA ILE A 50 -10.21 3.23 1.88
C ILE A 50 -9.93 2.29 0.70
N PHE A 51 -9.59 1.02 0.97
CA PHE A 51 -9.19 0.04 -0.06
C PHE A 51 -10.23 -1.05 -0.34
N GLY A 52 -11.46 -0.87 0.15
CA GLY A 52 -12.56 -1.82 -0.02
C GLY A 52 -12.41 -3.07 0.85
N GLU A 53 -13.40 -3.96 0.79
CA GLU A 53 -13.54 -5.15 1.65
C GLU A 53 -12.30 -6.05 1.71
N ASN A 54 -11.51 -6.10 0.63
CA ASN A 54 -10.34 -6.96 0.57
C ASN A 54 -9.09 -6.34 1.21
N GLU A 55 -9.09 -5.03 1.50
CA GLU A 55 -7.96 -4.31 2.09
C GLU A 55 -6.66 -4.49 1.28
N ARG A 56 -6.77 -4.50 -0.05
CA ARG A 56 -5.63 -4.74 -0.97
C ARG A 56 -5.39 -3.55 -1.88
N ILE A 57 -4.13 -3.38 -2.26
CA ILE A 57 -3.70 -2.38 -3.23
C ILE A 57 -3.06 -3.09 -4.41
N PHE A 58 -3.57 -2.80 -5.60
CA PHE A 58 -3.06 -3.35 -6.85
C PHE A 58 -2.35 -2.30 -7.70
N GLY A 59 -1.24 -2.70 -8.33
CA GLY A 59 -0.54 -1.93 -9.36
C GLY A 59 0.84 -1.43 -8.97
N TYR A 60 1.35 -1.79 -7.79
CA TYR A 60 2.67 -1.39 -7.32
C TYR A 60 3.44 -2.59 -6.79
N LYS A 61 4.69 -2.72 -7.22
CA LYS A 61 5.61 -3.74 -6.72
C LYS A 61 6.39 -3.17 -5.55
N ASN A 62 6.45 -3.93 -4.46
CA ASN A 62 7.14 -3.55 -3.22
C ASN A 62 6.69 -2.16 -2.71
N LEU A 63 5.37 -1.92 -2.72
CA LEU A 63 4.79 -0.69 -2.21
C LEU A 63 5.06 -0.55 -0.71
N LYS A 64 5.46 0.64 -0.30
CA LYS A 64 5.58 1.05 1.09
C LYS A 64 4.96 2.44 1.25
N VAL A 65 4.14 2.60 2.28
CA VAL A 65 3.49 3.86 2.60
C VAL A 65 3.81 4.21 4.04
N ASP A 66 4.57 5.28 4.24
CA ASP A 66 4.89 5.78 5.59
C ASP A 66 4.11 7.07 5.85
N ILE A 67 3.42 7.11 6.99
CA ILE A 67 2.59 8.23 7.44
C ILE A 67 3.17 8.75 8.74
N TYR A 68 3.86 9.88 8.69
CA TYR A 68 4.42 10.52 9.88
C TYR A 68 3.48 11.61 10.36
N CYS A 69 3.11 11.56 11.64
CA CYS A 69 2.24 12.52 12.28
C CYS A 69 3.01 13.24 13.38
N LEU A 70 3.07 14.58 13.30
CA LEU A 70 3.62 15.39 14.40
C LEU A 70 2.67 15.32 15.59
N SER A 71 3.17 14.88 16.74
CA SER A 71 2.34 14.70 17.95
C SER A 71 1.79 16.01 18.51
N SER A 72 2.41 17.15 18.20
CA SER A 72 2.00 18.47 18.70
C SER A 72 0.92 19.13 17.85
N SER A 73 1.04 19.05 16.52
CA SER A 73 0.18 19.78 15.59
C SER A 73 -0.71 18.90 14.73
N LEU A 74 -0.53 17.57 14.78
CA LEU A 74 -1.18 16.59 13.91
C LEU A 74 -0.95 16.88 12.41
N ASN A 75 0.17 17.52 12.07
CA ASN A 75 0.58 17.62 10.68
C ASN A 75 1.07 16.28 10.18
N PHE A 76 0.64 15.92 8.98
CA PHE A 76 0.99 14.66 8.34
C PHE A 76 2.05 14.87 7.25
N TYR A 77 3.04 13.99 7.23
CA TYR A 77 3.93 13.78 6.11
C TYR A 77 3.68 12.38 5.56
N LEU A 78 3.47 12.30 4.25
CA LEU A 78 3.18 11.07 3.53
C LEU A 78 4.36 10.74 2.62
N ASN A 79 4.95 9.58 2.82
CA ASN A 79 5.97 9.03 1.94
C ASN A 79 5.43 7.78 1.25
N ILE A 80 5.55 7.72 -0.08
CA ILE A 80 5.11 6.57 -0.88
C ILE A 80 6.32 6.12 -1.71
N ASP A 81 6.80 4.93 -1.42
CA ASP A 81 7.91 4.28 -2.14
C ASP A 81 7.44 3.00 -2.82
N TYR A 82 7.97 2.71 -4.00
CA TYR A 82 7.71 1.48 -4.74
C TYR A 82 8.80 1.25 -5.80
N ASP A 83 9.03 0.00 -6.17
CA ASP A 83 10.05 -0.36 -7.15
C ASP A 83 9.55 -0.19 -8.60
N GLU A 84 8.33 -0.64 -8.86
CA GLU A 84 7.74 -0.62 -10.20
C GLU A 84 6.23 -0.37 -10.08
N LYS A 85 5.71 0.53 -10.91
CA LYS A 85 4.28 0.69 -11.12
C LYS A 85 3.87 -0.08 -12.36
N ILE A 86 2.74 -0.78 -12.29
CA ILE A 86 2.23 -1.58 -13.40
C ILE A 86 2.07 -0.72 -14.66
N ASN A 87 2.68 -1.17 -15.75
CA ASN A 87 2.54 -0.51 -17.05
C ASN A 87 1.45 -1.21 -17.87
N PRO A 88 0.30 -0.57 -18.13
CA PRO A 88 -0.80 -1.19 -18.85
C PRO A 88 -0.42 -1.63 -20.27
N LYS A 89 0.58 -1.00 -20.91
CA LYS A 89 1.06 -1.41 -22.23
C LYS A 89 1.82 -2.74 -22.19
N LYS A 90 2.62 -2.96 -21.14
CA LYS A 90 3.42 -4.18 -20.93
C LYS A 90 2.54 -5.38 -20.57
N TYR A 91 1.45 -5.11 -19.85
CA TYR A 91 0.53 -6.14 -19.38
C TYR A 91 -0.79 -6.19 -20.16
N ASN A 92 -0.89 -5.50 -21.30
CA ASN A 92 -2.11 -5.43 -22.12
C ASN A 92 -2.62 -6.82 -22.58
N GLN A 93 -1.71 -7.80 -22.67
CA GLN A 93 -2.00 -9.20 -22.98
C GLN A 93 -2.82 -9.90 -21.89
N PHE A 94 -2.73 -9.42 -20.65
CA PHE A 94 -3.64 -9.77 -19.57
C PHE A 94 -4.74 -8.71 -19.63
N LYS A 95 -5.84 -8.99 -20.34
CA LYS A 95 -7.04 -8.15 -20.33
C LYS A 95 -7.52 -7.99 -18.89
N VAL A 96 -7.02 -7.00 -18.17
CA VAL A 96 -7.70 -6.45 -17.00
C VAL A 96 -8.88 -5.72 -17.61
N ILE A 97 -10.04 -6.39 -17.60
CA ILE A 97 -11.30 -5.83 -18.06
C ILE A 97 -11.52 -4.55 -17.26
N LYS A 98 -11.35 -3.40 -17.92
CA LYS A 98 -11.85 -2.13 -17.41
C LYS A 98 -13.36 -2.14 -17.64
N ILE A 99 -14.11 -2.03 -16.55
CA ILE A 99 -15.51 -1.63 -16.56
C ILE A 99 -15.59 -0.18 -17.02
#